data_AF-A0A316Z8X3-F1
#
_entry.id   AF-A0A316Z8X3-F1
#
_cell.length_a   1.000
_cell.length_b   1.000
_cell.length_c   1.000
_cell.angle_alpha   90.00
_cell.angle_beta   90.00
_cell.angle_gamma   90.00
#
_symmetry.space_group_name_H-M   'P 1'
#
loop_
_entity.id
_entity.type
_entity.pdbx_description
1 polymer ?
#
loop_
_entity_poly.entity_id
_entity_poly.type
_entity_poly.pdbx_seq_one_letter_code
_entity_poly.pdbx_strand_id
1 'polypeptide(L)'
;MSDAPSASPEPYRQRRRHREQQVAAAYALQRDAAVRGMLAYGLVGSTLIAGAHAVFPRFRSQTLAFKGFLASSWAIFGLVVGADTVLLTHEGAQRRDEDAIRALARKELGRRGILATEGEIQRWREERIAALRRQEEGAQP
;
A
#
# COMPACT_ATOMS: atom_id res chain seq x y z
N MET A 1 -34.78 -28.14 20.76
CA MET A 1 -34.39 -26.72 20.79
C MET A 1 -33.11 -26.60 19.96
N SER A 2 -33.27 -26.34 18.66
CA SER A 2 -32.15 -26.28 17.70
C SER A 2 -31.88 -24.81 17.44
N ASP A 3 -30.78 -24.30 17.97
CA ASP A 3 -30.30 -22.97 17.66
C ASP A 3 -29.86 -22.94 16.20
N ALA A 4 -30.71 -22.37 15.34
CA ALA A 4 -30.30 -22.00 13.99
C ALA A 4 -29.22 -20.89 14.11
N PRO A 5 -28.11 -20.96 13.35
CA PRO A 5 -27.09 -19.92 13.39
C PRO A 5 -27.74 -18.62 12.91
N SER A 6 -27.77 -17.62 13.80
CA SER A 6 -28.37 -16.31 13.53
C SER A 6 -27.73 -15.69 12.28
N ALA A 7 -28.52 -15.65 11.21
CA ALA A 7 -28.11 -15.06 9.94
C ALA A 7 -27.78 -13.57 10.17
N SER A 8 -26.48 -13.24 10.14
CA SER A 8 -26.02 -11.86 10.24
C SER A 8 -26.70 -10.95 9.20
N PRO A 9 -27.07 -9.70 9.54
CA PRO A 9 -27.78 -8.80 8.62
C PRO A 9 -27.02 -8.60 7.30
N GLU A 10 -27.72 -8.59 6.16
CA GLU A 10 -27.14 -8.35 4.81
C GLU A 10 -26.09 -7.22 4.73
N PRO A 11 -26.31 -6.02 5.30
CA PRO A 11 -25.31 -4.94 5.26
C PRO A 11 -24.03 -5.24 6.05
N TYR A 12 -24.06 -6.17 7.01
CA TYR A 12 -22.86 -6.63 7.71
C TYR A 12 -22.05 -7.60 6.84
N ARG A 13 -22.72 -8.53 6.15
CA ARG A 13 -22.06 -9.47 5.22
C ARG A 13 -21.39 -8.76 4.06
N GLN A 14 -22.05 -7.74 3.50
CA GLN A 14 -21.50 -6.95 2.40
C GLN A 14 -20.25 -6.16 2.82
N ARG A 15 -20.28 -5.50 3.99
CA ARG A 15 -19.11 -4.80 4.55
C ARG A 15 -17.94 -5.75 4.84
N ARG A 16 -18.24 -6.93 5.39
CA ARG A 16 -17.23 -7.96 5.63
C ARG A 16 -16.58 -8.44 4.33
N ARG A 17 -17.38 -8.78 3.31
CA ARG A 17 -16.86 -9.16 1.98
C ARG A 17 -16.01 -8.06 1.35
N HIS A 18 -16.44 -6.80 1.45
CA HIS A 18 -15.66 -5.69 0.91
C HIS A 18 -14.31 -5.53 1.63
N ARG A 19 -14.28 -5.67 2.96
CA ARG A 19 -13.04 -5.66 3.74
C ARG A 19 -12.12 -6.84 3.38
N GLU A 20 -12.67 -8.04 3.23
CA GLU A 20 -11.92 -9.23 2.81
C GLU A 20 -11.29 -9.03 1.43
N GLN A 21 -12.01 -8.43 0.48
CA GLN A 21 -11.50 -8.08 -0.85
C GLN A 21 -10.37 -7.05 -0.78
N GLN A 22 -10.50 -6.00 0.04
CA GLN A 22 -9.44 -5.00 0.22
C GLN A 22 -8.17 -5.61 0.81
N VAL A 23 -8.31 -6.49 1.82
CA VAL A 23 -7.18 -7.20 2.42
C VAL A 23 -6.51 -8.12 1.41
N ALA A 24 -7.28 -8.87 0.62
CA ALA A 24 -6.74 -9.75 -0.41
C ALA A 24 -5.97 -8.98 -1.49
N ALA A 25 -6.50 -7.82 -1.92
CA ALA A 25 -5.83 -6.96 -2.90
C ALA A 25 -4.53 -6.36 -2.34
N ALA A 26 -4.55 -5.84 -1.11
CA ALA A 26 -3.36 -5.32 -0.45
C ALA A 26 -2.29 -6.41 -0.26
N TYR A 27 -2.71 -7.61 0.14
CA TYR A 27 -1.82 -8.76 0.29
C TYR A 27 -1.17 -9.18 -1.03
N ALA A 28 -1.93 -9.21 -2.13
CA ALA A 28 -1.38 -9.53 -3.45
C ALA A 28 -0.29 -8.53 -3.85
N LEU A 29 -0.56 -7.22 -3.68
CA LEU A 29 0.41 -6.16 -3.96
C LEU A 29 1.67 -6.28 -3.10
N GLN A 30 1.50 -6.50 -1.79
CA GLN A 30 2.60 -6.68 -0.85
C GLN A 30 3.44 -7.91 -1.20
N ARG A 31 2.81 -9.04 -1.51
CA ARG A 31 3.48 -10.29 -1.87
C ARG A 31 4.32 -10.13 -3.13
N ASP A 32 3.76 -9.53 -4.17
CA ASP A 32 4.46 -9.38 -5.45
C ASP A 32 5.66 -8.43 -5.31
N ALA A 33 5.52 -7.36 -4.53
CA ALA A 33 6.62 -6.46 -4.18
C ALA A 33 7.69 -7.13 -3.31
N ALA A 34 7.28 -7.96 -2.36
CA ALA A 34 8.18 -8.75 -1.52
C ALA A 34 9.01 -9.71 -2.38
N VAL A 35 8.38 -10.48 -3.27
CA VAL A 35 9.09 -11.41 -4.18
C VAL A 35 10.08 -10.66 -5.05
N ARG A 36 9.68 -9.51 -5.61
CA ARG A 36 10.59 -8.67 -6.41
C ARG A 36 11.78 -8.17 -5.57
N GLY A 37 11.54 -7.72 -4.34
CA GLY A 37 12.57 -7.28 -3.42
C GLY A 37 13.53 -8.41 -3.04
N MET A 38 13.00 -9.59 -2.73
CA MET A 38 13.77 -10.80 -2.43
C MET A 38 14.73 -11.15 -3.57
N LEU A 39 14.24 -11.15 -4.82
CA LEU A 39 15.06 -11.45 -5.99
C LEU A 39 16.12 -10.37 -6.21
N ALA A 40 15.75 -9.09 -6.14
CA ALA A 40 16.67 -7.98 -6.36
C ALA A 40 17.81 -7.98 -5.34
N TYR A 41 17.50 -8.02 -4.04
CA TYR A 41 18.53 -8.02 -2.99
C TYR A 41 19.26 -9.36 -2.89
N GLY A 42 18.60 -10.47 -3.20
CA GLY A 42 19.26 -11.77 -3.31
C GLY A 42 20.33 -11.78 -4.39
N LEU A 43 20.07 -11.18 -5.56
CA LEU A 43 21.06 -11.00 -6.63
C LEU A 43 22.21 -10.09 -6.19
N VAL A 44 21.91 -8.96 -5.53
CA VAL A 44 22.93 -8.05 -4.98
C VAL A 44 23.82 -8.79 -3.97
N GLY A 45 23.21 -9.44 -2.98
CA GLY A 45 23.91 -10.20 -1.95
C GLY A 45 24.77 -11.33 -2.53
N SER A 46 24.22 -12.09 -3.46
CA SER A 46 24.95 -13.18 -4.14
C SER A 46 26.14 -12.65 -4.93
N THR A 47 25.98 -11.51 -5.62
CA THR A 47 27.08 -10.86 -6.35
C THR A 47 28.18 -10.39 -5.41
N LEU A 48 27.81 -9.80 -4.27
CA LEU A 48 28.77 -9.37 -3.25
C LEU A 48 29.52 -10.56 -2.64
N ILE A 49 28.83 -11.66 -2.34
CA ILE A 49 29.43 -12.89 -1.80
C ILE A 49 30.37 -13.52 -2.83
N ALA A 50 29.97 -13.59 -4.10
CA ALA A 50 30.80 -14.12 -5.18
C ALA A 50 32.06 -13.25 -5.40
N GLY A 51 31.90 -11.92 -5.41
CA GLY A 51 33.02 -10.98 -5.50
C GLY A 51 33.97 -11.11 -4.31
N ALA A 52 33.44 -11.17 -3.09
CA ALA A 52 34.25 -11.37 -1.89
C ALA A 52 35.00 -12.71 -1.91
N HIS A 53 34.39 -13.76 -2.46
CA HIS A 53 35.02 -15.07 -2.63
C HIS A 53 36.21 -15.02 -3.61
N ALA A 54 36.10 -14.23 -4.69
CA ALA A 54 37.14 -14.09 -5.69
C ALA A 54 38.32 -13.22 -5.21
N VAL A 55 38.04 -12.14 -4.47
CA VAL A 55 39.04 -11.13 -4.10
C VAL A 55 39.74 -11.45 -2.78
N PHE A 56 39.03 -11.98 -1.78
CA PHE A 56 39.57 -12.12 -0.43
C PHE A 56 39.88 -13.58 -0.06
N PRO A 57 41.18 -13.95 0.09
CA PRO A 57 41.55 -15.34 0.39
C PRO A 57 41.02 -15.83 1.75
N ARG A 58 40.87 -14.92 2.72
CA ARG A 58 40.27 -15.23 4.04
C ARG A 58 38.77 -15.49 3.99
N PHE A 59 38.06 -14.86 3.05
CA PHE A 59 36.63 -15.12 2.82
C PHE A 59 36.42 -16.39 2.00
N ARG A 60 37.35 -16.66 1.05
CA ARG A 60 37.38 -17.91 0.29
C ARG A 60 37.45 -19.14 1.20
N SER A 61 38.27 -19.08 2.26
CA SER A 61 38.41 -20.16 3.25
C SER A 61 37.24 -20.33 4.22
N GLN A 62 36.23 -19.45 4.19
CA GLN A 62 35.01 -19.61 5.01
C GLN A 62 34.11 -20.73 4.48
N THR A 63 33.33 -21.32 5.38
CA THR A 63 32.44 -22.45 5.06
C THR A 63 31.36 -22.06 4.04
N LEU A 64 30.89 -23.05 3.28
CA LEU A 64 29.76 -22.84 2.35
C LEU A 64 28.47 -22.51 3.10
N ALA A 65 28.25 -23.11 4.28
CA ALA A 65 27.10 -22.82 5.12
C ALA A 65 27.03 -21.33 5.53
N PHE A 66 28.17 -20.73 5.89
CA PHE A 66 28.23 -19.30 6.21
C PHE A 66 27.86 -18.42 5.02
N LYS A 67 28.34 -18.75 3.82
CA LYS A 67 28.01 -18.02 2.58
C LYS A 67 26.54 -18.16 2.22
N GLY A 68 25.97 -19.36 2.38
CA GLY A 68 24.55 -19.62 2.22
C GLY A 68 23.69 -18.81 3.19
N PHE A 69 24.10 -18.73 4.46
CA PHE A 69 23.45 -17.88 5.47
C PHE A 69 23.47 -16.39 5.07
N LEU A 70 24.59 -15.88 4.56
CA LEU A 70 24.65 -14.51 4.07
C LEU A 70 23.71 -14.29 2.87
N ALA A 71 23.70 -15.21 1.90
CA ALA A 71 22.86 -15.09 0.72
C ALA A 71 21.35 -15.11 1.08
N SER A 72 20.94 -16.02 1.98
CA SER A 72 19.56 -16.06 2.47
C SER A 72 19.19 -14.83 3.29
N SER A 73 20.11 -14.29 4.09
CA SER A 73 19.88 -13.04 4.84
C SER A 73 19.61 -11.86 3.91
N TRP A 74 20.36 -11.73 2.81
CA TRP A 74 20.11 -10.70 1.80
C TRP A 74 18.74 -10.88 1.11
N ALA A 75 18.36 -12.11 0.79
CA ALA A 75 17.06 -12.39 0.18
C ALA A 75 15.89 -12.07 1.14
N ILE A 76 15.98 -12.48 2.40
CA ILE A 76 14.97 -12.19 3.43
C ILE A 76 14.88 -10.68 3.68
N PHE A 77 16.02 -9.99 3.75
CA PHE A 77 16.04 -8.53 3.87
C PHE A 77 15.28 -7.87 2.71
N GLY A 78 15.56 -8.30 1.47
CA GLY A 78 14.85 -7.82 0.29
C GLY A 78 13.35 -8.10 0.32
N LEU A 79 12.95 -9.27 0.79
CA LEU A 79 11.54 -9.65 0.95
C LEU A 79 10.81 -8.65 1.85
N VAL A 80 11.36 -8.37 3.02
CA VAL A 80 10.76 -7.46 4.01
C VAL A 80 10.74 -6.02 3.50
N VAL A 81 11.88 -5.51 3.00
CA VAL A 81 11.97 -4.14 2.49
C VAL A 81 11.04 -3.94 1.29
N GLY A 82 10.93 -4.91 0.38
CA GLY A 82 10.02 -4.86 -0.75
C GLY A 82 8.55 -4.78 -0.32
N ALA A 83 8.16 -5.60 0.67
CA ALA A 83 6.82 -5.58 1.24
C ALA A 83 6.49 -4.22 1.88
N ASP A 84 7.36 -3.74 2.77
CA ASP A 84 7.14 -2.50 3.55
C ASP A 84 7.11 -1.27 2.65
N THR A 85 7.97 -1.22 1.63
CA THR A 85 8.02 -0.08 0.70
C THR A 85 6.69 0.10 -0.02
N VAL A 86 6.03 -1.00 -0.44
CA VAL A 86 4.73 -0.93 -1.11
C VAL A 86 3.63 -0.46 -0.17
N LEU A 87 3.62 -0.94 1.08
CA LEU A 87 2.63 -0.51 2.06
C LEU A 87 2.77 0.98 2.36
N LEU A 88 4.01 1.43 2.62
CA LEU A 88 4.30 2.84 2.92
C LEU A 88 4.01 3.77 1.74
N THR A 89 4.31 3.34 0.52
CA THR A 89 4.02 4.14 -0.68
C THR A 89 2.52 4.20 -0.97
N HIS A 90 1.78 3.11 -0.74
CA HIS A 90 0.33 3.10 -0.91
C HIS A 90 -0.37 4.00 0.12
N GLU A 91 -0.02 3.88 1.41
CA GLU A 91 -0.55 4.75 2.46
C GLU A 91 -0.12 6.21 2.25
N GLY A 92 1.12 6.43 1.85
CA GLY A 92 1.65 7.76 1.55
C GLY A 92 0.92 8.42 0.38
N ALA A 93 0.60 7.68 -0.68
CA ALA A 93 -0.17 8.18 -1.81
C ALA A 93 -1.59 8.57 -1.37
N GLN A 94 -2.29 7.70 -0.62
CA GLN A 94 -3.63 8.01 -0.11
C GLN A 94 -3.65 9.27 0.76
N ARG A 95 -2.71 9.40 1.69
CA ARG A 95 -2.60 10.60 2.55
C ARG A 95 -2.35 11.87 1.74
N ARG A 96 -1.46 11.81 0.74
CA ARG A 96 -1.15 12.96 -0.13
C ARG A 96 -2.36 13.41 -0.93
N ASP A 97 -3.15 12.49 -1.45
CA ASP A 97 -4.36 12.79 -2.20
C ASP A 97 -5.42 13.43 -1.28
N GLU A 98 -5.63 12.88 -0.08
CA GLU A 98 -6.51 13.46 0.92
C GLU A 98 -6.08 14.87 1.34
N ASP A 99 -4.78 15.07 1.59
CA ASP A 99 -4.23 16.36 1.98
C ASP A 99 -4.34 17.39 0.85
N ALA A 100 -4.14 16.98 -0.42
CA ALA A 100 -4.35 17.84 -1.58
C ALA A 100 -5.82 18.29 -1.69
N ILE A 101 -6.77 17.37 -1.50
CA ILE A 101 -8.21 17.68 -1.48
C ILE A 101 -8.53 18.64 -0.33
N ARG A 102 -8.03 18.39 0.87
CA ARG A 102 -8.21 19.28 2.03
C ARG A 102 -7.60 20.66 1.79
N ALA A 103 -6.44 20.74 1.15
CA ALA A 103 -5.80 22.01 0.80
C ALA A 103 -6.65 22.81 -0.20
N LEU A 104 -7.21 22.14 -1.21
CA LEU A 104 -8.14 22.75 -2.18
C LEU A 104 -9.42 23.24 -1.50
N ALA A 105 -10.00 22.42 -0.62
CA ALA A 105 -11.20 22.78 0.15
C ALA A 105 -10.95 24.02 1.02
N ARG A 106 -9.83 24.04 1.77
CA ARG A 106 -9.46 25.20 2.60
C ARG A 106 -9.29 26.48 1.77
N LYS A 107 -8.69 26.38 0.58
CA LYS A 107 -8.51 27.52 -0.32
C LYS A 107 -9.84 28.07 -0.83
N GLU A 108 -10.74 27.21 -1.28
CA GLU A 108 -12.03 27.64 -1.85
C GLU A 108 -13.03 28.09 -0.77
N LEU A 109 -13.07 27.41 0.37
CA LEU A 109 -13.90 27.82 1.53
C LEU A 109 -13.40 29.15 2.12
N GLY A 110 -12.08 29.32 2.23
CA GLY A 110 -11.48 30.59 2.65
C GLY A 110 -11.80 31.75 1.72
N ARG A 111 -11.84 31.50 0.40
CA ARG A 111 -12.28 32.50 -0.59
C ARG A 111 -13.74 32.93 -0.41
N ARG A 112 -14.58 32.04 0.14
CA ARG A 112 -15.99 32.29 0.47
C ARG A 112 -16.18 32.88 1.88
N GLY A 113 -15.11 33.08 2.63
CA GLY A 113 -15.17 33.54 4.02
C GLY A 113 -15.67 32.48 5.01
N ILE A 114 -15.70 31.21 4.61
CA ILE A 114 -16.19 30.09 5.43
C ILE A 114 -15.01 29.42 6.13
N LEU A 115 -15.15 29.17 7.44
CA LEU A 115 -14.16 28.43 8.19
C LEU A 115 -14.15 26.96 7.75
N ALA A 116 -12.99 26.49 7.29
CA ALA A 116 -12.79 25.13 6.79
C ALA A 116 -12.74 24.09 7.93
N THR A 117 -13.88 23.87 8.57
CA THR A 117 -14.10 22.78 9.52
C THR A 117 -14.28 21.45 8.76
N GLU A 118 -14.07 20.30 9.42
CA GLU A 118 -14.27 18.99 8.79
C GLU A 118 -15.69 18.82 8.20
N GLY A 119 -16.71 19.40 8.86
CA GLY A 119 -18.07 19.39 8.36
C GLY A 119 -18.24 20.19 7.05
N GLU A 120 -17.61 21.36 6.96
CA GLU A 120 -17.67 22.21 5.76
C GLU A 120 -16.82 21.65 4.61
N ILE A 121 -15.67 21.03 4.92
CA ILE A 121 -14.86 20.31 3.93
C ILE A 121 -15.67 19.14 3.34
N GLN A 122 -16.41 18.41 4.18
CA GLN A 122 -17.26 17.32 3.72
C GLN A 122 -18.42 17.81 2.84
N ARG A 123 -19.11 18.89 3.23
CA ARG A 123 -20.15 19.53 2.40
C ARG A 123 -19.60 20.00 1.06
N TRP A 124 -18.45 20.67 1.07
CA TRP A 124 -17.76 21.08 -0.15
C TRP A 124 -17.43 19.89 -1.06
N ARG A 125 -17.02 18.75 -0.49
CA ARG A 125 -16.73 17.53 -1.26
C ARG A 125 -18.00 16.97 -1.91
N GLU A 126 -19.10 16.91 -1.19
CA GLU A 126 -20.40 16.45 -1.69
C GLU A 126 -20.93 17.36 -2.80
N GLU A 127 -20.85 18.68 -2.62
CA GLU A 127 -21.21 19.67 -3.64
C GLU A 127 -20.38 19.51 -4.92
N ARG A 128 -19.08 19.27 -4.79
CA ARG A 128 -18.19 19.05 -5.95
C ARG A 128 -18.53 17.76 -6.70
N ILE A 129 -18.83 16.67 -5.99
CA ILE A 129 -19.26 15.41 -6.62
C ILE A 129 -20.60 15.60 -7.34
N ALA A 130 -21.56 16.28 -6.72
CA ALA A 130 -22.86 16.57 -7.34
C ALA A 130 -22.74 17.52 -8.54
N ALA A 131 -21.80 18.47 -8.52
CA ALA A 131 -21.50 19.33 -9.67
C ALA A 131 -20.89 18.55 -10.84
N LEU A 132 -19.95 17.63 -10.57
CA LEU A 132 -19.35 16.79 -11.60
C LEU A 132 -20.38 15.87 -12.27
N ARG A 133 -21.23 15.20 -11.48
CA ARG A 133 -22.31 14.35 -12.03
C ARG A 133 -23.28 15.12 -12.93
N ARG A 134 -23.67 16.34 -12.53
CA ARG A 134 -24.52 17.21 -13.36
C ARG A 134 -23.85 17.64 -14.67
N GLN A 135 -22.53 17.78 -14.69
CA GLN A 135 -21.78 18.05 -15.93
C GLN A 135 -21.73 16.83 -16.84
N GLU A 136 -21.61 15.63 -16.29
CA GLU A 136 -21.64 14.37 -17.06
C GLU A 136 -23.03 14.13 -17.67
N GLU A 137 -24.10 14.36 -16.91
CA GLU A 137 -25.49 14.23 -17.38
C GLU A 137 -25.88 15.32 -18.40
N GLY A 138 -25.36 16.54 -18.25
CA GLY A 138 -25.60 17.64 -19.20
C GLY A 138 -24.74 17.59 -20.47
N ALA A 139 -23.72 16.72 -20.52
CA ALA A 139 -22.83 16.53 -21.67
C ALA A 139 -23.19 15.30 -22.52
N GLN A 140 -24.22 14.53 -22.15
CA GLN A 140 -24.81 13.52 -23.04
C GLN A 140 -25.95 14.16 -23.85
N PRO A 141 -25.79 14.33 -25.17
CA PRO A 141 -26.84 14.85 -26.06
C PRO A 141 -27.97 13.84 -26.29
#